data_AF-A0A524CJY5-F1
#
_entry.id   AF-A0A524CJY5-F1
#
_cell.length_a   1.000
_cell.length_b   1.000
_cell.length_c   1.000
_cell.angle_alpha   90.00
_cell.angle_beta   90.00
_cell.angle_gamma   90.00
#
_symmetry.space_group_name_H-M   'P 1'
#
loop_
_entity.id
_entity.type
_entity.pdbx_description
1 polymer ?
#
loop_
_entity_poly.entity_id
_entity_poly.type
_entity_poly.pdbx_seq_one_letter_code
_entity_poly.pdbx_strand_id
1 'polypeptide(L)'
;MVSKNISIRLDLYKKLKKLKEKDESFSDVIERLLNEGLLGGTSRIMKHFGSWSDLPNKYESIIKTFRTSIDENIESRMKENLDDIS
;
A
#
# COMPACT_ATOMS: atom_id res chain seq x y z
N MET A 1 -9.49 22.64 14.76
CA MET A 1 -9.76 21.59 13.75
C MET A 1 -11.12 21.82 13.15
N VAL A 2 -11.26 21.68 11.84
CA VAL A 2 -12.57 21.69 11.16
C VAL A 2 -13.02 20.25 11.04
N SER A 3 -14.17 19.90 11.62
CA SER A 3 -14.75 18.56 11.48
C SER A 3 -15.62 18.49 10.23
N LYS A 4 -15.49 17.38 9.51
CA LYS A 4 -16.39 17.00 8.42
C LYS A 4 -16.90 15.60 8.69
N ASN A 5 -18.19 15.39 8.47
CA ASN A 5 -18.82 14.09 8.62
C ASN A 5 -18.77 13.33 7.30
N ILE A 6 -18.33 12.08 7.33
CA ILE A 6 -18.38 11.16 6.19
C ILE A 6 -19.26 9.96 6.56
N SER A 7 -20.06 9.51 5.61
CA SER A 7 -20.79 8.25 5.76
C SER A 7 -19.95 7.12 5.17
N ILE A 8 -19.79 6.03 5.94
CA ILE A 8 -19.08 4.84 5.50
C ILE A 8 -19.92 3.61 5.75
N ARG A 9 -19.66 2.53 5.00
CA ARG A 9 -20.35 1.26 5.20
C ARG A 9 -19.98 0.66 6.57
N LEU A 10 -20.95 -0.03 7.17
CA LEU A 10 -20.80 -0.60 8.52
C LEU A 10 -19.69 -1.66 8.61
N ASP A 11 -19.50 -2.45 7.56
CA ASP A 11 -18.41 -3.43 7.47
C ASP A 11 -17.03 -2.76 7.52
N LEU A 12 -16.88 -1.64 6.80
CA LEU A 12 -15.64 -0.86 6.77
C LEU A 12 -15.38 -0.19 8.13
N TYR A 13 -16.41 0.37 8.76
CA TYR A 13 -16.30 0.93 10.11
C TYR A 13 -15.79 -0.11 11.12
N LYS A 14 -16.33 -1.33 11.08
CA LYS A 14 -15.87 -2.42 11.96
C LYS A 14 -14.40 -2.77 11.71
N LYS A 15 -13.95 -2.77 10.45
CA LYS A 15 -12.53 -3.00 10.11
C LYS A 15 -11.64 -1.88 10.66
N LEU A 16 -12.01 -0.62 10.44
CA LEU A 16 -11.27 0.53 10.98
C LEU A 16 -11.20 0.49 12.51
N LYS A 17 -12.29 0.13 13.18
CA LYS A 17 -12.34 0.00 14.65
C LYS A 17 -11.41 -1.09 15.17
N LYS A 18 -11.23 -2.19 14.43
CA LYS A 18 -10.28 -3.26 14.80
C LYS A 18 -8.82 -2.84 14.63
N LEU A 19 -8.54 -1.96 13.66
CA LEU A 19 -7.20 -1.48 13.35
C LEU A 19 -6.75 -0.30 14.24
N LYS A 20 -7.71 0.38 14.87
CA LYS A 20 -7.48 1.53 15.75
C LYS A 20 -6.83 1.08 17.06
N GLU A 21 -5.71 1.69 17.42
CA GLU A 21 -5.09 1.50 18.74
C GLU A 21 -5.84 2.23 19.86
N LYS A 22 -5.51 1.94 21.13
CA LYS A 22 -6.26 2.44 22.30
C LYS A 22 -6.39 3.97 22.33
N ASP A 23 -5.32 4.68 21.98
CA ASP A 23 -5.24 6.15 22.04
C ASP A 23 -5.22 6.85 20.67
N GLU A 24 -5.39 6.09 19.58
CA GLU A 24 -5.33 6.59 18.19
C GLU A 24 -6.71 7.12 17.74
N SER A 25 -6.83 8.27 17.07
CA SER A 25 -8.11 8.70 16.49
C SER A 25 -8.40 8.00 15.16
N PHE A 26 -9.65 8.00 14.70
CA PHE A 26 -9.96 7.48 13.36
C PHE A 26 -9.28 8.27 12.24
N SER A 27 -9.01 9.55 12.46
CA SER A 27 -8.23 10.36 11.50
C SER A 27 -6.80 9.85 11.41
N ASP A 28 -6.18 9.53 12.55
CA ASP A 28 -4.81 9.00 12.61
C ASP A 28 -4.73 7.62 11.97
N VAL A 29 -5.73 6.75 12.19
CA VAL A 29 -5.83 5.45 11.50
C VAL A 29 -5.89 5.63 9.99
N ILE A 30 -6.73 6.55 9.50
CA ILE A 30 -6.87 6.80 8.07
C ILE A 30 -5.58 7.37 7.51
N GLU A 31 -4.94 8.31 8.20
CA GLU A 31 -3.66 8.89 7.79
C GLU A 31 -2.55 7.83 7.76
N ARG A 32 -2.48 6.97 8.78
CA ARG A 32 -1.55 5.85 8.83
C ARG A 32 -1.82 4.84 7.72
N LEU A 33 -3.06 4.42 7.49
CA LEU A 33 -3.38 3.49 6.40
C LEU A 33 -3.14 4.08 5.02
N LEU A 34 -3.36 5.38 4.86
CA LEU A 34 -2.95 6.08 3.64
C LEU A 34 -1.43 6.06 3.55
N ASN A 35 -0.70 6.51 4.56
CA ASN A 35 0.76 6.54 4.53
C ASN A 35 1.35 5.13 4.33
N GLU A 36 0.93 4.12 5.07
CA GLU A 36 1.35 2.71 4.94
C GLU A 36 0.89 2.08 3.62
N GLY A 37 -0.31 2.37 3.12
CA GLY A 37 -0.79 1.89 1.81
C GLY A 37 -0.15 2.63 0.63
N LEU A 38 0.49 3.77 0.88
CA LEU A 38 1.23 4.57 -0.08
C LEU A 38 2.75 4.35 0.02
N LEU A 39 3.24 3.93 1.19
CA LEU A 39 4.61 3.48 1.48
C LEU A 39 4.77 1.97 1.22
N GLY A 40 3.67 1.22 1.26
CA GLY A 40 3.52 -0.10 0.64
C GLY A 40 3.46 0.09 -0.86
N GLY A 41 4.64 0.36 -1.44
CA GLY A 41 4.85 0.97 -2.76
C GLY A 41 4.16 0.29 -3.94
N THR A 42 3.48 -0.85 -3.80
CA THR A 42 2.84 -1.53 -4.92
C THR A 42 1.58 -0.83 -5.42
N SER A 43 0.69 -0.29 -4.59
CA SER A 43 -0.63 0.16 -5.06
C SER A 43 -0.62 1.50 -5.82
N ARG A 44 0.15 2.48 -5.32
CA ARG A 44 0.31 3.78 -6.01
C ARG A 44 1.19 3.65 -7.26
N ILE A 45 2.20 2.78 -7.22
CA ILE A 45 3.06 2.50 -8.37
C ILE A 45 2.31 1.69 -9.43
N MET A 46 1.56 0.65 -9.04
CA MET A 46 0.75 -0.15 -9.98
C MET A 46 -0.28 0.70 -10.72
N LYS A 47 -0.91 1.69 -10.04
CA LYS A 47 -1.85 2.60 -10.69
C LYS A 47 -1.26 3.40 -11.86
N HIS A 48 0.05 3.64 -11.85
CA HIS A 48 0.74 4.39 -12.89
C HIS A 48 1.67 3.53 -13.76
N PHE A 49 1.77 2.23 -13.49
CA PHE A 49 2.67 1.31 -14.17
C PHE A 49 2.37 1.15 -15.66
N GLY A 50 1.10 1.28 -16.07
CA GLY A 50 0.71 1.30 -17.49
C GLY A 50 1.24 2.52 -18.25
N SER A 51 1.39 3.66 -17.58
CA SER A 51 1.95 4.89 -18.16
C SER A 51 3.47 4.85 -18.28
N TRP A 52 4.14 3.87 -17.66
CA TRP A 52 5.60 3.72 -17.74
C TRP A 52 6.06 3.00 -18.99
N SER A 53 5.16 2.26 -19.65
CA SER A 53 5.42 1.61 -20.94
C SER A 53 5.66 2.63 -22.07
N ASP A 54 5.14 3.85 -21.91
CA ASP A 54 5.25 4.95 -22.88
C ASP A 54 6.33 5.99 -22.51
N LEU A 55 7.16 5.71 -21.50
CA LEU A 55 8.22 6.64 -21.09
C LEU A 55 9.41 6.59 -22.06
N PRO A 56 10.09 7.72 -22.32
CA PRO A 56 11.29 7.76 -23.16
C PRO A 56 12.36 6.77 -22.65
N ASN A 57 13.07 6.11 -23.58
CA ASN A 57 14.10 5.08 -23.33
C ASN A 57 15.14 5.45 -22.24
N LYS A 58 15.33 6.73 -21.95
CA LYS A 58 16.17 7.25 -20.86
C LYS A 58 15.81 6.65 -19.49
N TYR A 59 14.56 6.24 -19.28
CA TYR A 59 14.07 5.73 -17.99
C TYR A 59 13.92 4.20 -17.96
N GLU A 60 14.14 3.51 -19.07
CA GLU A 60 13.89 2.07 -19.21
C GLU A 60 14.72 1.23 -18.24
N SER A 61 16.01 1.56 -18.07
CA SER A 61 16.91 0.87 -17.15
C SER A 61 16.49 1.03 -15.69
N ILE A 62 16.07 2.23 -15.30
CA ILE A 62 15.58 2.54 -13.96
C ILE A 62 14.29 1.75 -13.67
N ILE A 63 13.38 1.70 -14.64
CA ILE A 63 12.13 0.93 -14.54
C ILE A 63 12.43 -0.57 -14.41
N LYS A 64 13.36 -1.10 -15.20
CA LYS A 64 13.71 -2.53 -15.18
C LYS A 64 14.29 -2.95 -13.84
N THR A 65 15.27 -2.21 -13.32
CA THR A 65 15.87 -2.48 -12.00
C THR A 65 14.83 -2.40 -10.89
N PHE A 66 13.96 -1.40 -10.95
CA PHE A 66 12.88 -1.25 -9.97
C PHE A 66 11.90 -2.43 -10.00
N ARG A 67 11.49 -2.88 -11.19
CA ARG A 67 10.62 -4.06 -11.37
C ARG A 67 11.23 -5.32 -10.73
N THR A 68 12.48 -5.63 -11.08
CA THR A 68 13.19 -6.78 -10.51
C THR A 68 13.23 -6.72 -8.98
N SER A 69 13.52 -5.56 -8.41
CA SER A 69 13.57 -5.41 -6.95
C SER A 69 12.22 -5.62 -6.25
N ILE A 70 11.10 -5.27 -6.91
CA ILE A 70 9.76 -5.54 -6.38
C ILE A 70 9.46 -7.03 -6.46
N ASP A 71 9.75 -7.66 -7.60
CA ASP A 71 9.46 -9.08 -7.81
C ASP A 71 10.22 -9.94 -6.78
N GLU A 72 11.50 -9.67 -6.57
CA GLU A 72 12.33 -10.34 -5.56
C GLU A 72 11.79 -10.13 -4.13
N ASN A 73 11.32 -8.92 -3.81
CA ASN A 73 10.76 -8.61 -2.50
C ASN A 73 9.44 -9.36 -2.24
N ILE A 74 8.57 -9.42 -3.25
CA ILE A 74 7.31 -10.16 -3.18
C ILE A 74 7.58 -11.65 -3.04
N GLU A 75 8.50 -12.21 -3.82
CA GLU A 75 8.89 -13.62 -3.73
C GLU A 75 9.46 -13.98 -2.37
N SER A 76 10.32 -13.13 -1.81
CA SER A 76 10.91 -13.35 -0.49
C SER A 76 9.84 -13.40 0.61
N ARG A 77 8.91 -12.44 0.59
CA ARG A 77 7.80 -12.39 1.56
C ARG A 77 6.82 -13.55 1.40
N MET A 78 6.60 -14.02 0.17
CA MET A 78 5.77 -15.20 -0.09
C MET A 78 6.41 -16.47 0.43
N LYS A 79 7.73 -16.63 0.29
CA LYS A 79 8.49 -17.77 0.84
C LYS A 79 8.49 -17.78 2.36
N GLU A 80 8.77 -16.65 3.01
CA GLU A 80 8.73 -16.54 4.48
C GLU A 80 7.36 -16.96 5.04
N ASN A 81 6.26 -16.56 4.39
CA ASN A 81 4.91 -16.97 4.83
C ASN A 81 4.56 -18.43 4.52
N LEU A 82 5.24 -19.10 3.58
CA LEU A 82 5.05 -20.51 3.28
C LEU A 82 5.85 -21.41 4.24
N ASP A 83 7.04 -20.97 4.65
CA ASP A 83 7.89 -21.67 5.62
C ASP A 83 7.28 -21.63 7.04
N ASP A 84 6.54 -20.58 7.39
CA ASP A 84 5.82 -20.47 8.68
C ASP A 84 4.59 -21.40 8.79
N ILE A 85 4.13 -22.01 7.68
CA ILE A 85 2.91 -22.84 7.62
C ILE A 85 3.25 -24.33 7.36
N SER A 86 4.51 -24.67 7.07
CA SER A 86 4.98 -26.05 6.84
C SER A 86 5.64 -26.68 8.06
#